data_AF-A0A7J9ESJ0-F1
#
_entry.id   AF-A0A7J9ESJ0-F1
#
_cell.length_a   1.000
_cell.length_b   1.000
_cell.length_c   1.000
_cell.angle_alpha   90.00
_cell.angle_beta   90.00
_cell.angle_gamma   90.00
#
_symmetry.space_group_name_H-M   'P 1'
#
loop_
_entity.id
_entity.type
_entity.pdbx_description
1 polymer ?
#
loop_
_entity_poly.entity_id
_entity_poly.type
_entity_poly.pdbx_seq_one_letter_code
_entity_poly.pdbx_strand_id
1 'polypeptide(L)'
;MEAIKKQATKLREQVAKQQQAVLRHLGHFSNEDITVDEADLQCHQKLQDLYSSTKAAKHLQRNIVRGIEGFIATSSKLIEISRKLADDCCKYGVEDQNTGSSLAKAALHFGNSHKSIEDERETLLGILGERVSEPLRALITGAPLEDARHLTHRYDRFRQEVEAQAADVLRRRSKTREADISAESYMKLKQAEARLADLKSSMMVLGREATAAMLSAEDQQQKITFQLLLAMKTKLYFWFSAALCLQLHKIDLQLKEVDAEKSYHQHVLASLEKLHAEMILEGQMNESLNSVTLQREVNVASAHDNFSSNKSEAQGSNQSDVFFIA
;
A
#
# COMPACT_ATOMS: atom_id res chain seq x y z
N MET A 1 1.06 0.16 29.16
CA MET A 1 2.46 0.00 28.70
C MET A 1 3.17 1.33 28.46
N GLU A 2 2.59 2.30 27.74
CA GLU A 2 3.25 3.57 27.43
C GLU A 2 3.55 4.47 28.65
N ALA A 3 2.70 4.45 29.69
CA ALA A 3 2.94 5.20 30.93
C ALA A 3 4.19 4.70 31.69
N ILE A 4 4.44 3.39 31.66
CA ILE A 4 5.62 2.76 32.29
C ILE A 4 6.90 3.12 31.52
N LYS A 5 6.84 3.17 30.18
CA LYS A 5 7.96 3.64 29.35
C LYS A 5 8.29 5.11 29.66
N LYS A 6 7.29 5.98 29.79
CA LYS A 6 7.48 7.40 30.15
C LYS A 6 8.08 7.61 31.54
N GLN A 7 7.70 6.76 32.51
CA GLN A 7 8.33 6.78 33.84
C GLN A 7 9.78 6.29 33.78
N ALA A 8 10.06 5.23 33.02
CA ALA A 8 11.42 4.73 32.84
C ALA A 8 12.34 5.74 32.14
N THR A 9 11.84 6.51 31.17
CA THR A 9 12.61 7.58 30.53
C THR A 9 12.86 8.75 31.49
N LYS A 10 11.87 9.16 32.28
CA LYS A 10 12.04 10.19 33.33
C LYS A 10 13.08 9.77 34.39
N LEU A 11 13.04 8.50 34.81
CA LEU A 11 13.98 7.97 35.78
C LEU A 11 15.40 7.93 35.20
N ARG A 12 15.56 7.49 33.94
CA ARG A 12 16.85 7.54 33.24
C ARG A 12 17.41 8.96 33.15
N GLU A 13 16.56 9.94 32.86
CA GLU A 13 16.95 11.34 32.75
C GLU A 13 17.33 11.93 34.11
N GLN A 14 16.61 11.57 35.18
CA GLN A 14 16.96 11.95 36.56
C GLN A 14 18.29 11.32 37.00
N VAL A 15 18.51 10.03 36.70
CA VAL A 15 19.77 9.34 37.01
C VAL A 15 20.93 9.98 36.22
N ALA A 16 20.75 10.31 34.95
CA ALA A 16 21.76 11.00 34.16
C ALA A 16 22.11 12.38 34.74
N LYS A 17 21.10 13.17 35.15
CA LYS A 17 21.31 14.47 35.82
C LYS A 17 22.02 14.32 37.16
N GLN A 18 21.66 13.31 37.96
CA GLN A 18 22.33 13.02 39.22
C GLN A 18 23.79 12.57 39.02
N GLN A 19 24.05 11.69 38.05
CA GLN A 19 25.39 11.26 37.69
C GLN A 19 26.24 12.44 37.22
N GLN A 20 25.67 13.35 36.42
CA GLN A 20 26.36 14.55 35.95
C GLN A 20 26.63 15.55 37.09
N ALA A 21 25.72 15.68 38.06
CA ALA A 21 25.94 16.50 39.25
C ALA A 21 27.02 15.92 40.16
N VAL A 22 27.03 14.60 40.37
CA VAL A 22 28.08 13.91 41.14
C VAL A 22 29.44 14.03 40.45
N LEU A 23 29.50 13.88 39.13
CA LEU A 23 30.72 14.11 38.34
C LEU A 23 31.21 15.56 38.43
N ARG A 24 30.31 16.55 38.43
CA ARG A 24 30.68 17.97 38.65
C ARG A 24 31.25 18.21 40.04
N HIS A 25 30.66 17.61 41.07
CA HIS A 25 31.17 17.72 42.45
C HIS A 25 32.52 17.01 42.63
N LEU A 26 32.73 15.89 41.94
CA LEU A 26 34.01 15.19 41.91
C LEU A 26 35.08 15.94 41.09
N GLY A 27 34.69 16.62 40.01
CA GLY A 27 35.59 17.46 39.20
C GLY A 27 36.04 18.75 39.88
N HIS A 28 35.34 19.20 40.93
CA HIS A 28 35.70 20.41 41.68
C HIS A 28 36.92 20.22 42.61
N PHE A 29 37.35 18.98 42.87
CA PHE A 29 38.55 18.69 43.69
C PHE A 29 39.86 18.67 42.88
N SER A 30 39.80 18.86 41.56
CA SER A 30 40.97 18.82 40.67
C SER A 30 40.99 20.05 39.75
N ASN A 31 41.28 21.21 40.32
CA ASN A 31 41.73 22.37 39.54
C ASN A 31 43.16 22.07 39.05
N GLU A 32 43.24 21.39 37.90
CA GLU A 32 44.23 21.55 36.82
C GLU A 32 44.12 20.34 35.88
N ASP A 33 43.74 20.60 34.62
CA ASP A 33 43.98 19.73 33.46
C ASP A 33 43.14 18.43 33.33
N ILE A 34 41.83 18.52 33.57
CA ILE A 34 40.85 17.56 33.00
C ILE A 34 39.87 18.37 32.15
N THR A 35 40.35 18.98 31.08
CA THR A 35 39.46 19.29 29.96
C THR A 35 39.02 17.94 29.41
N VAL A 36 37.79 17.53 29.73
CA VAL A 36 37.10 16.55 28.88
C VAL A 36 37.18 17.14 27.48
N ASP A 37 37.86 16.45 26.58
CA ASP A 37 38.09 16.94 25.23
C ASP A 37 36.71 17.11 24.57
N GLU A 38 36.27 18.35 24.42
CA GLU A 38 34.95 18.70 23.89
C GLU A 38 34.75 18.09 22.49
N ALA A 39 35.84 17.91 21.73
CA ALA A 39 35.83 17.21 20.45
C ALA A 39 35.50 15.71 20.59
N ASP A 40 35.99 15.02 21.62
CA ASP A 40 35.69 13.62 21.89
C ASP A 40 34.21 13.43 22.25
N LEU A 41 33.67 14.33 23.08
CA LEU A 41 32.27 14.29 23.50
C LEU A 41 31.34 14.51 22.30
N GLN A 42 31.65 15.48 21.44
CA GLN A 42 30.90 15.73 20.19
C GLN A 42 31.00 14.54 19.23
N CYS A 43 32.17 13.92 19.09
CA CYS A 43 32.36 12.74 18.26
C CYS A 43 31.47 11.58 18.74
N HIS A 44 31.48 11.29 20.05
CA HIS A 44 30.64 10.23 20.60
C HIS A 44 29.14 10.51 20.42
N GLN A 45 28.70 11.73 20.71
CA GLN A 45 27.29 12.11 20.53
C GLN A 45 26.86 11.92 19.06
N LYS A 46 27.69 12.39 18.12
CA LYS A 46 27.44 12.25 16.69
C LYS A 46 27.34 10.79 16.26
N LEU A 47 28.24 9.92 16.74
CA LEU A 47 28.17 8.49 16.47
C LEU A 47 26.90 7.85 17.04
N GLN A 48 26.45 8.26 18.22
CA GLN A 48 25.19 7.78 18.81
C GLN A 48 23.97 8.19 17.99
N ASP A 49 23.96 9.43 17.49
CA ASP A 49 22.88 9.95 16.65
C ASP A 49 22.83 9.22 15.30
N LEU A 50 23.99 9.05 14.65
CA LEU A 50 24.11 8.30 13.40
C LEU A 50 23.70 6.83 13.56
N TYR A 51 24.09 6.18 14.66
CA TYR A 51 23.67 4.81 14.94
C TYR A 51 22.16 4.71 15.11
N SER A 52 21.55 5.66 15.83
CA SER A 52 20.11 5.71 16.03
C SER A 52 19.35 5.95 14.71
N SER A 53 19.84 6.88 13.89
CA SER A 53 19.28 7.20 12.57
C SER A 53 19.35 6.01 11.61
N THR A 54 20.54 5.42 11.41
CA THR A 54 20.71 4.26 10.51
C THR A 54 19.95 3.03 10.99
N LYS A 55 19.77 2.86 12.31
CA LYS A 55 18.91 1.82 12.88
C LYS A 55 17.44 2.07 12.51
N ALA A 56 16.93 3.29 12.67
CA ALA A 56 15.57 3.65 12.29
C ALA A 56 15.34 3.47 10.77
N ALA A 57 16.29 3.91 9.95
CA ALA A 57 16.26 3.71 8.50
C ALA A 57 16.18 2.22 8.12
N LYS A 58 17.03 1.37 8.72
CA LYS A 58 17.01 -0.09 8.51
C LYS A 58 15.65 -0.71 8.88
N HIS A 59 14.99 -0.23 9.94
CA HIS A 59 13.65 -0.69 10.32
C HIS A 59 12.58 -0.26 9.30
N LEU A 60 12.61 1.00 8.85
CA LEU A 60 11.71 1.49 7.81
C LEU A 60 11.86 0.68 6.51
N GLN A 61 13.10 0.47 6.06
CA GLN A 61 13.42 -0.31 4.85
C GLN A 61 12.86 -1.73 4.94
N ARG A 62 13.01 -2.40 6.10
CA ARG A 62 12.43 -3.75 6.32
C ARG A 62 10.91 -3.76 6.24
N ASN A 63 10.25 -2.74 6.79
CA ASN A 63 8.80 -2.64 6.71
C ASN A 63 8.33 -2.43 5.28
N ILE A 64 9.04 -1.60 4.49
CA ILE A 64 8.75 -1.39 3.07
C ILE A 64 8.89 -2.70 2.29
N VAL A 65 10.03 -3.40 2.44
CA VAL A 65 10.28 -4.69 1.77
C VAL A 65 9.17 -5.69 2.07
N ARG A 66 8.83 -5.87 3.35
CA ARG A 66 7.75 -6.79 3.75
C ARG A 66 6.39 -6.38 3.17
N GLY A 67 6.10 -5.08 3.12
CA GLY A 67 4.87 -4.56 2.53
C GLY A 67 4.78 -4.85 1.03
N ILE A 68 5.86 -4.63 0.29
CA ILE A 68 5.94 -4.90 -1.15
C ILE A 68 5.83 -6.40 -1.43
N GLU A 69 6.57 -7.24 -0.70
CA GLU A 69 6.52 -8.70 -0.85
C GLU A 69 5.12 -9.26 -0.53
N GLY A 70 4.46 -8.74 0.51
CA GLY A 70 3.08 -9.09 0.82
C GLY A 70 2.09 -8.63 -0.26
N PHE A 71 2.31 -7.44 -0.84
CA PHE A 71 1.51 -6.93 -1.95
C PHE A 71 1.68 -7.78 -3.21
N ILE A 72 2.91 -8.18 -3.54
CA ILE A 72 3.21 -9.07 -4.67
C ILE A 72 2.52 -10.41 -4.45
N ALA A 73 2.73 -11.06 -3.30
CA ALA A 73 2.14 -12.37 -3.02
C ALA A 73 0.60 -12.35 -3.07
N THR A 74 -0.02 -11.30 -2.54
CA THR A 74 -1.48 -11.14 -2.60
C THR A 74 -1.95 -10.87 -4.03
N SER A 75 -1.25 -10.01 -4.76
CA SER A 75 -1.61 -9.65 -6.14
C SER A 75 -1.41 -10.81 -7.11
N SER A 76 -0.41 -11.66 -6.92
CA SER A 76 -0.23 -12.88 -7.73
C SER A 76 -1.42 -13.83 -7.60
N LYS A 77 -1.99 -13.99 -6.39
CA LYS A 77 -3.21 -14.78 -6.19
C LYS A 77 -4.43 -14.14 -6.86
N LEU A 78 -4.53 -12.80 -6.82
CA LEU A 78 -5.60 -12.07 -7.51
C LEU A 78 -5.50 -12.25 -9.03
N ILE A 79 -4.30 -12.19 -9.60
CA ILE A 79 -4.03 -12.45 -11.02
C ILE A 79 -4.54 -13.84 -11.42
N GLU A 80 -4.26 -14.88 -10.63
CA GLU A 80 -4.71 -16.25 -10.90
C GLU A 80 -6.25 -16.34 -10.96
N ILE A 81 -6.94 -15.76 -9.98
CA ILE A 81 -8.40 -15.75 -9.93
C ILE A 81 -8.98 -14.94 -11.11
N SER A 82 -8.44 -13.76 -11.38
CA SER A 82 -8.86 -12.90 -12.49
C SER A 82 -8.66 -13.56 -13.85
N ARG A 83 -7.53 -14.26 -14.06
CA ARG A 83 -7.26 -14.98 -15.30
C ARG A 83 -8.26 -16.12 -15.51
N LYS A 84 -8.60 -16.86 -14.45
CA LYS A 84 -9.63 -17.91 -14.53
C LYS A 84 -11.00 -17.34 -14.91
N LEU A 85 -11.41 -16.23 -14.29
CA LEU A 85 -12.65 -15.53 -14.66
C LEU A 85 -12.62 -15.09 -16.14
N ALA A 86 -11.49 -14.52 -16.57
CA ALA A 86 -11.32 -14.07 -17.95
C ALA A 86 -11.38 -15.24 -18.95
N ASP A 87 -10.78 -16.39 -18.61
CA ASP A 87 -10.87 -17.62 -19.40
C ASP A 87 -12.31 -18.10 -19.54
N ASP A 88 -13.07 -18.11 -18.45
CA ASP A 88 -14.46 -18.55 -18.46
C ASP A 88 -15.35 -17.59 -19.28
N CYS A 89 -15.12 -16.28 -19.21
CA CYS A 89 -15.78 -15.30 -20.09
C CYS A 89 -15.41 -15.49 -21.57
N CYS A 90 -14.13 -15.77 -21.88
CA CYS A 90 -13.71 -16.08 -23.24
C CYS A 90 -14.40 -17.34 -23.77
N LYS A 91 -14.46 -18.42 -22.98
CA LYS A 91 -15.12 -19.68 -23.38
C LYS A 91 -16.60 -19.44 -23.71
N TYR A 92 -17.33 -18.78 -22.80
CA TYR A 92 -18.74 -18.43 -23.01
C TYR A 92 -18.94 -17.66 -24.32
N GLY A 93 -18.12 -16.63 -24.56
CA GLY A 93 -18.22 -15.82 -25.78
C GLY A 93 -17.81 -16.52 -27.07
N VAL A 94 -17.00 -17.59 -27.02
CA VAL A 94 -16.64 -18.42 -28.18
C VAL A 94 -17.71 -19.46 -28.46
N GLU A 95 -18.28 -20.07 -27.42
CA GLU A 95 -19.33 -21.10 -27.56
C GLU A 95 -20.65 -20.51 -28.10
N ASP A 96 -21.02 -19.30 -27.68
CA ASP A 96 -22.29 -18.63 -28.07
C ASP A 96 -22.15 -17.64 -29.26
N GLN A 97 -21.01 -17.67 -29.96
CA GLN A 97 -20.69 -16.70 -31.01
C GLN A 97 -21.62 -16.82 -32.25
N ASN A 98 -22.08 -18.03 -32.53
CA ASN A 98 -22.99 -18.34 -33.66
C ASN A 98 -24.40 -17.79 -33.43
N THR A 99 -24.78 -17.53 -32.18
CA THR A 99 -26.09 -17.00 -31.80
C THR A 99 -26.19 -15.49 -32.03
N GLY A 100 -25.08 -14.82 -32.35
CA GLY A 100 -25.04 -13.37 -32.58
C GLY A 100 -25.34 -12.52 -31.33
N SER A 101 -25.41 -13.15 -30.16
CA SER A 101 -25.78 -12.52 -28.89
C SER A 101 -24.81 -11.38 -28.53
N SER A 102 -25.38 -10.22 -28.18
CA SER A 102 -24.64 -9.07 -27.65
C SER A 102 -23.84 -9.43 -26.40
N LEU A 103 -24.40 -10.29 -25.54
CA LEU A 103 -23.77 -10.79 -24.32
C LEU A 103 -22.54 -11.65 -24.62
N ALA A 104 -22.63 -12.55 -25.60
CA ALA A 104 -21.49 -13.39 -26.00
C ALA A 104 -20.31 -12.54 -26.51
N LYS A 105 -20.60 -11.52 -27.32
CA LYS A 105 -19.59 -10.55 -27.77
C LYS A 105 -19.00 -9.76 -26.60
N ALA A 106 -19.84 -9.26 -25.69
CA ALA A 106 -19.40 -8.50 -24.52
C ALA A 106 -18.51 -9.34 -23.59
N ALA A 107 -18.89 -10.59 -23.31
CA ALA A 107 -18.12 -11.52 -22.49
C ALA A 107 -16.74 -11.83 -23.10
N LEU A 108 -16.67 -12.05 -24.42
CA LEU A 108 -15.40 -12.27 -25.10
C LEU A 108 -14.48 -11.04 -25.03
N HIS A 109 -15.02 -9.84 -25.25
CA HIS A 109 -14.27 -8.59 -25.13
C HIS A 109 -13.79 -8.35 -23.70
N PHE A 110 -14.62 -8.65 -22.70
CA PHE A 110 -14.26 -8.56 -21.29
C PHE A 110 -13.11 -9.51 -20.96
N GLY A 111 -13.21 -10.80 -21.34
CA GLY A 111 -12.18 -11.80 -21.08
C GLY A 111 -10.83 -11.45 -21.71
N ASN A 112 -10.84 -11.05 -22.99
CA ASN A 112 -9.61 -10.64 -23.69
C ASN A 112 -8.96 -9.41 -23.05
N SER A 113 -9.76 -8.39 -22.73
CA SER A 113 -9.27 -7.19 -22.04
C SER A 113 -8.67 -7.56 -20.68
N HIS A 114 -9.39 -8.34 -19.86
CA HIS A 114 -8.93 -8.74 -18.53
C HIS A 114 -7.61 -9.52 -18.55
N LYS A 115 -7.40 -10.42 -19.53
CA LYS A 115 -6.13 -11.12 -19.69
C LYS A 115 -4.96 -10.16 -19.90
N SER A 116 -5.09 -9.26 -20.88
CA SER A 116 -4.06 -8.26 -21.20
C SER A 116 -3.70 -7.39 -19.99
N ILE A 117 -4.64 -7.15 -19.09
CA ILE A 117 -4.43 -6.30 -17.92
C ILE A 117 -3.72 -7.04 -16.81
N GLU A 118 -4.10 -8.30 -16.57
CA GLU A 118 -3.38 -9.10 -15.59
C GLU A 118 -1.94 -9.38 -16.04
N ASP A 119 -1.67 -9.40 -17.35
CA ASP A 119 -0.30 -9.43 -17.90
C ASP A 119 0.50 -8.14 -17.60
N GLU A 120 -0.13 -6.97 -17.77
CA GLU A 120 0.45 -5.68 -17.36
C GLU A 120 0.66 -5.60 -15.84
N ARG A 121 -0.29 -6.14 -15.06
CA ARG A 121 -0.19 -6.21 -13.61
C ARG A 121 0.96 -7.11 -13.18
N GLU A 122 1.10 -8.29 -13.79
CA GLU A 122 2.21 -9.20 -13.54
C GLU A 122 3.56 -8.54 -13.84
N THR A 123 3.64 -7.81 -14.96
CA THR A 123 4.83 -7.02 -15.33
C THR A 123 5.17 -5.97 -14.26
N LEU A 124 4.16 -5.22 -13.78
CA LEU A 124 4.35 -4.26 -12.68
C LEU A 124 4.86 -4.93 -11.40
N LEU A 125 4.28 -6.07 -11.01
CA LEU A 125 4.71 -6.79 -9.81
C LEU A 125 6.17 -7.24 -9.93
N GLY A 126 6.57 -7.72 -11.11
CA GLY A 126 7.97 -8.03 -11.42
C GLY A 126 8.88 -6.82 -11.24
N ILE A 127 8.51 -5.66 -11.81
CA ILE A 127 9.25 -4.40 -11.66
C ILE A 127 9.36 -3.98 -10.20
N LEU A 128 8.28 -4.09 -9.40
CA LEU A 128 8.32 -3.76 -7.97
C LEU A 128 9.25 -4.69 -7.19
N GLY A 129 9.27 -5.98 -7.54
CA GLY A 129 10.19 -6.95 -6.97
C GLY A 129 11.65 -6.59 -7.26
N GLU A 130 12.00 -6.52 -8.55
CA GLU A 130 13.37 -6.34 -9.04
C GLU A 130 13.92 -4.93 -8.75
N ARG A 131 13.12 -3.88 -8.99
CA ARG A 131 13.61 -2.51 -8.93
C ARG A 131 13.46 -1.86 -7.57
N VAL A 132 12.63 -2.40 -6.67
CA VAL A 132 12.37 -1.78 -5.35
C VAL A 132 12.71 -2.73 -4.21
N SER A 133 12.15 -3.95 -4.20
CA SER A 133 12.33 -4.88 -3.08
C SER A 133 13.77 -5.39 -2.97
N GLU A 134 14.36 -5.86 -4.08
CA GLU A 134 15.71 -6.42 -4.08
C GLU A 134 16.80 -5.41 -3.69
N PRO A 135 16.84 -4.17 -4.23
CA PRO A 135 17.83 -3.18 -3.83
C PRO A 135 17.71 -2.76 -2.37
N LEU A 136 16.48 -2.66 -1.84
CA LEU A 136 16.27 -2.41 -0.41
C LEU A 136 16.76 -3.58 0.46
N ARG A 137 16.54 -4.83 0.03
CA ARG A 137 17.04 -6.03 0.72
C ARG A 137 18.57 -6.06 0.76
N ALA A 138 19.21 -5.75 -0.37
CA ALA A 138 20.66 -5.64 -0.48
C ALA A 138 21.20 -4.54 0.44
N LEU A 139 20.54 -3.38 0.51
CA LEU A 139 20.92 -2.28 1.39
C LEU A 139 20.79 -2.64 2.88
N ILE A 140 19.73 -3.34 3.28
CA ILE A 140 19.51 -3.80 4.67
C ILE A 140 20.60 -4.78 5.13
N THR A 141 21.09 -5.61 4.21
CA THR A 141 22.09 -6.67 4.45
C THR A 141 23.51 -6.26 4.01
N GLY A 142 23.69 -5.02 3.55
CA GLY A 142 24.91 -4.57 2.90
C GLY A 142 26.08 -4.45 3.87
N ALA A 143 27.26 -4.90 3.41
CA ALA A 143 28.53 -4.80 4.12
C ALA A 143 28.85 -3.37 4.60
N PRO A 144 28.65 -2.28 3.82
CA PRO A 144 29.04 -0.94 4.25
C PRO A 144 28.39 -0.46 5.56
N LEU A 145 27.10 -0.78 5.76
CA LEU A 145 26.41 -0.44 7.00
C LEU A 145 26.90 -1.28 8.18
N GLU A 146 27.21 -2.54 7.94
CA GLU A 146 27.68 -3.44 8.98
C GLU A 146 29.12 -3.10 9.38
N ASP A 147 30.01 -2.81 8.43
CA ASP A 147 31.39 -2.35 8.67
C ASP A 147 31.41 -1.03 9.46
N ALA A 148 30.55 -0.07 9.12
CA ALA A 148 30.42 1.19 9.87
C ALA A 148 29.99 0.97 11.34
N ARG A 149 29.11 -0.01 11.60
CA ARG A 149 28.70 -0.40 12.95
C ARG A 149 29.81 -1.08 13.72
N HIS A 150 30.60 -1.92 13.07
CA HIS A 150 31.79 -2.53 13.67
C HIS A 150 32.80 -1.47 14.10
N LEU A 151 33.06 -0.45 13.26
CA LEU A 151 33.91 0.68 13.63
C LEU A 151 33.36 1.46 14.83
N THR A 152 32.04 1.69 14.87
CA THR A 152 31.38 2.35 16.00
C THR A 152 31.56 1.56 17.31
N HIS A 153 31.36 0.24 17.27
CA HIS A 153 31.58 -0.61 18.45
C HIS A 153 33.05 -0.69 18.87
N ARG A 154 33.97 -0.68 17.91
CA ARG A 154 35.41 -0.61 18.18
C ARG A 154 35.76 0.71 18.87
N TYR A 155 35.20 1.82 18.40
CA TYR A 155 35.35 3.14 19.03
C TYR A 155 34.86 3.13 20.48
N ASP A 156 33.66 2.60 20.75
CA ASP A 156 33.11 2.54 22.11
C ASP A 156 34.00 1.74 23.06
N ARG A 157 34.53 0.60 22.61
CA ARG A 157 35.49 -0.19 23.39
C ARG A 157 36.77 0.59 23.66
N PHE A 158 37.32 1.23 22.64
CA PHE A 158 38.56 1.98 22.75
C PHE A 158 38.41 3.22 23.65
N ARG A 159 37.23 3.84 23.67
CA ARG A 159 36.89 4.92 24.60
C ARG A 159 36.91 4.45 26.06
N GLN A 160 36.37 3.26 26.34
CA GLN A 160 36.44 2.65 27.68
C GLN A 160 37.88 2.37 28.10
N GLU A 161 38.76 1.97 27.17
CA GLU A 161 40.19 1.78 27.44
C GLU A 161 40.89 3.12 27.78
N VAL A 162 40.54 4.21 27.08
CA VAL A 162 41.02 5.57 27.39
C VAL A 162 40.53 6.03 28.77
N GLU A 163 39.24 5.82 29.08
CA GLU A 163 38.66 6.14 30.40
C GLU A 163 39.36 5.38 31.53
N ALA A 164 39.63 4.08 31.34
CA ALA A 164 40.35 3.25 32.31
C ALA A 164 41.80 3.72 32.51
N GLN A 165 42.51 4.04 31.43
CA GLN A 165 43.88 4.57 31.50
C GLN A 165 43.91 5.95 32.18
N ALA A 166 42.92 6.80 31.91
CA ALA A 166 42.80 8.12 32.55
C ALA A 166 42.58 8.00 34.07
N ALA A 167 41.70 7.09 34.50
CA ALA A 167 41.50 6.81 35.93
C ALA A 167 42.78 6.29 36.60
N ASP A 168 43.56 5.47 35.92
CA ASP A 168 44.83 4.95 36.42
C ASP A 168 45.92 6.04 36.52
N VAL A 169 45.97 6.97 35.55
CA VAL A 169 46.84 8.17 35.63
C VAL A 169 46.44 9.03 36.83
N LEU A 170 45.16 9.33 37.01
CA LEU A 170 44.67 10.12 38.15
C LEU A 170 45.04 9.47 39.49
N ARG A 171 44.88 8.14 39.60
CA ARG A 171 45.27 7.36 40.79
C ARG A 171 46.77 7.40 41.06
N ARG A 172 47.63 7.42 40.04
CA ARG A 172 49.09 7.54 40.22
C ARG A 172 49.52 8.98 40.55
N ARG A 173 48.84 9.99 39.98
CA ARG A 173 49.07 11.40 40.30
C ARG A 173 48.80 11.68 41.78
N SER A 174 47.68 11.22 42.33
CA SER A 174 47.35 11.43 43.74
C SER A 174 48.41 10.82 44.68
N LYS A 175 48.79 9.56 44.45
CA LYS A 175 49.83 8.87 45.24
C LYS A 175 51.20 9.54 45.19
N THR A 176 51.55 10.16 44.06
CA THR A 176 52.83 10.86 43.89
C THR A 176 52.86 12.20 44.62
N ARG A 177 51.69 12.79 44.90
CA ARG A 177 51.54 14.06 45.63
C ARG A 177 51.53 13.89 47.15
N GLU A 178 51.31 12.68 47.66
CA GLU A 178 51.11 12.37 49.08
C GLU A 178 52.31 11.69 49.78
N ALA A 179 53.41 11.39 49.08
CA ALA A 179 54.54 10.59 49.62
C ALA A 179 55.94 11.16 49.30
N ASP A 180 56.95 10.80 50.11
CA ASP A 180 58.37 11.00 49.80
C ASP A 180 58.70 10.30 48.46
N ILE A 181 59.08 11.11 47.47
CA ILE A 181 59.03 10.76 46.04
C ILE A 181 60.14 9.77 45.70
N SER A 182 59.80 8.48 45.52
CA SER A 182 60.68 7.53 44.84
C SER A 182 60.72 7.85 43.34
N ALA A 183 61.92 7.99 42.76
CA ALA A 183 62.13 8.22 41.33
C ALA A 183 61.42 7.19 40.45
N GLU A 184 61.26 5.96 40.95
CA GLU A 184 60.53 4.88 40.25
C GLU A 184 59.03 5.19 40.10
N SER A 185 58.39 5.80 41.10
CA SER A 185 56.96 6.16 41.06
C SER A 185 56.69 7.26 40.05
N TYR A 186 57.57 8.27 39.99
CA TYR A 186 57.49 9.35 39.01
C TYR A 186 57.63 8.83 37.58
N MET A 187 58.58 7.91 37.33
CA MET A 187 58.76 7.29 36.02
C MET A 187 57.54 6.47 35.58
N LYS A 188 56.93 5.69 36.48
CA LYS A 188 55.69 4.94 36.18
C LYS A 188 54.50 5.85 35.88
N LEU A 189 54.40 6.99 36.56
CA LEU A 189 53.39 8.00 36.24
C LEU A 189 53.63 8.58 34.83
N LYS A 190 54.85 8.98 34.49
CA LYS A 190 55.19 9.50 33.17
C LYS A 190 54.91 8.50 32.04
N GLN A 191 55.23 7.22 32.25
CA GLN A 191 54.90 6.16 31.29
C GLN A 191 53.37 6.01 31.10
N ALA A 192 52.60 6.09 32.19
CA ALA A 192 51.15 6.01 32.12
C ALA A 192 50.52 7.23 31.42
N GLU A 193 51.09 8.43 31.61
CA GLU A 193 50.70 9.66 30.91
C GLU A 193 50.99 9.56 29.40
N ALA A 194 52.17 9.06 29.02
CA ALA A 194 52.52 8.84 27.61
C ALA A 194 51.55 7.86 26.93
N ARG A 195 51.27 6.72 27.58
CA ARG A 195 50.30 5.74 27.08
C ARG A 195 48.89 6.33 26.94
N LEU A 196 48.47 7.20 27.86
CA LEU A 196 47.19 7.88 27.77
C LEU A 196 47.13 8.80 26.54
N ALA A 197 48.20 9.54 26.27
CA ALA A 197 48.28 10.40 25.08
C ALA A 197 48.21 9.59 23.78
N ASP A 198 48.91 8.46 23.70
CA ASP A 198 48.89 7.56 22.54
C ASP A 198 47.49 6.96 22.29
N LEU A 199 46.82 6.52 23.38
CA LEU A 199 45.46 6.01 23.31
C LEU A 199 44.47 7.10 22.89
N LYS A 200 44.56 8.32 23.44
CA LYS A 200 43.70 9.43 23.00
C LYS A 200 43.87 9.77 21.52
N SER A 201 45.11 9.84 21.03
CA SER A 201 45.40 10.06 19.60
C SER A 201 44.80 8.97 18.71
N SER A 202 44.99 7.70 19.09
CA SER A 202 44.44 6.55 18.36
C SER A 202 42.91 6.53 18.38
N MET A 203 42.30 6.90 19.50
CA MET A 203 40.84 7.03 19.64
C MET A 203 40.27 8.08 18.70
N MET A 204 40.96 9.22 18.60
CA MET A 204 40.56 10.33 17.72
C MET A 204 40.60 9.95 16.24
N VAL A 205 41.61 9.17 15.81
CA VAL A 205 41.65 8.65 14.44
C VAL A 205 40.48 7.70 14.19
N LEU A 206 40.27 6.73 15.08
CA LEU A 206 39.18 5.76 14.97
C LEU A 206 37.79 6.43 15.00
N GLY A 207 37.61 7.46 15.82
CA GLY A 207 36.37 8.24 15.90
C GLY A 207 36.05 8.95 14.59
N ARG A 208 37.07 9.52 13.91
CA ARG A 208 36.90 10.11 12.58
C ARG A 208 36.53 9.07 11.53
N GLU A 209 37.21 7.91 11.53
CA GLU A 209 36.92 6.80 10.62
C GLU A 209 35.50 6.26 10.79
N ALA A 210 35.10 5.98 12.04
CA ALA A 210 33.75 5.52 12.37
C ALA A 210 32.70 6.55 11.96
N THR A 211 32.95 7.84 12.21
CA THR A 211 32.01 8.91 11.85
C THR A 211 31.87 9.02 10.34
N ALA A 212 32.97 9.00 9.58
CA ALA A 212 32.95 9.06 8.13
C ALA A 212 32.23 7.85 7.52
N ALA A 213 32.50 6.65 8.01
CA ALA A 213 31.83 5.43 7.56
C ALA A 213 30.32 5.45 7.84
N MET A 214 29.91 5.88 9.05
CA MET A 214 28.50 5.99 9.44
C MET A 214 27.76 7.05 8.63
N LEU A 215 28.38 8.21 8.36
CA LEU A 215 27.80 9.24 7.49
C LEU A 215 27.61 8.73 6.07
N SER A 216 28.61 8.05 5.51
CA SER A 216 28.51 7.46 4.16
C SER A 216 27.40 6.40 4.10
N ALA A 217 27.27 5.56 5.14
CA ALA A 217 26.22 4.55 5.21
C ALA A 217 24.82 5.20 5.32
N GLU A 218 24.68 6.27 6.11
CA GLU A 218 23.43 7.02 6.23
C GLU A 218 23.05 7.69 4.91
N ASP A 219 23.97 8.39 4.25
CA ASP A 219 23.72 9.04 2.95
C ASP A 219 23.29 8.01 1.90
N GLN A 220 24.00 6.89 1.81
CA GLN A 220 23.64 5.80 0.92
C GLN A 220 22.23 5.26 1.24
N GLN A 221 21.91 5.06 2.53
CA GLN A 221 20.58 4.63 2.94
C GLN A 221 19.50 5.62 2.52
N GLN A 222 19.69 6.92 2.78
CA GLN A 222 18.73 7.97 2.45
C GLN A 222 18.52 8.09 0.95
N LYS A 223 19.61 8.19 0.18
CA LYS A 223 19.58 8.36 -1.28
C LYS A 223 18.87 7.20 -1.97
N ILE A 224 19.27 5.96 -1.67
CA ILE A 224 18.66 4.78 -2.29
C ILE A 224 17.19 4.67 -1.88
N THR A 225 16.88 4.80 -0.58
CA THR A 225 15.48 4.72 -0.11
C THR A 225 14.60 5.76 -0.80
N PHE A 226 15.08 7.01 -0.93
CA PHE A 226 14.33 8.08 -1.59
C PHE A 226 14.09 7.80 -3.07
N GLN A 227 15.13 7.42 -3.82
CA GLN A 227 15.02 7.09 -5.24
C GLN A 227 14.02 5.95 -5.48
N LEU A 228 14.06 4.93 -4.64
CA LEU A 228 13.18 3.78 -4.75
C LEU A 228 11.73 4.10 -4.38
N LEU A 229 11.51 4.95 -3.38
CA LEU A 229 10.16 5.45 -3.06
C LEU A 229 9.59 6.28 -4.21
N LEU A 230 10.41 7.08 -4.89
CA LEU A 230 9.99 7.84 -6.07
C LEU A 230 9.62 6.91 -7.23
N ALA A 231 10.44 5.90 -7.49
CA ALA A 231 10.19 4.90 -8.52
C ALA A 231 8.89 4.12 -8.24
N MET A 232 8.71 3.67 -7.00
CA MET A 232 7.50 2.99 -6.55
C MET A 232 6.27 3.88 -6.76
N LYS A 233 6.35 5.15 -6.30
CA LYS A 233 5.29 6.14 -6.44
C LYS A 233 4.85 6.25 -7.91
N THR A 234 5.77 6.59 -8.80
CA THR A 234 5.46 6.80 -10.23
C THR A 234 4.84 5.58 -10.90
N LYS A 235 5.33 4.37 -10.60
CA LYS A 235 4.79 3.12 -11.15
C LYS A 235 3.39 2.80 -10.62
N LEU A 236 3.14 3.01 -9.33
CA LEU A 236 1.81 2.84 -8.74
C LEU A 236 0.81 3.85 -9.29
N TYR A 237 1.16 5.13 -9.44
CA TYR A 237 0.26 6.13 -10.03
C TYR A 237 -0.13 5.79 -11.46
N PHE A 238 0.84 5.37 -12.28
CA PHE A 238 0.57 4.94 -13.64
C PHE A 238 -0.40 3.76 -13.66
N TRP A 239 -0.21 2.78 -12.78
CA TRP A 239 -1.10 1.64 -12.65
C TRP A 239 -2.50 2.02 -12.16
N PHE A 240 -2.62 2.88 -11.14
CA PHE A 240 -3.93 3.37 -10.67
C PHE A 240 -4.68 4.09 -11.79
N SER A 241 -3.98 4.87 -12.62
CA SER A 241 -4.57 5.50 -13.80
C SER A 241 -5.06 4.48 -14.84
N ALA A 242 -4.28 3.44 -15.11
CA ALA A 242 -4.66 2.35 -16.02
C ALA A 242 -5.86 1.54 -15.47
N ALA A 243 -5.86 1.22 -14.17
CA ALA A 243 -6.96 0.56 -13.50
C ALA A 243 -8.25 1.42 -13.46
N LEU A 244 -8.13 2.74 -13.38
CA LEU A 244 -9.27 3.66 -13.45
C LEU A 244 -9.87 3.71 -14.86
N CYS A 245 -9.03 3.73 -15.91
CA CYS A 245 -9.48 3.57 -17.30
C CYS A 245 -10.29 2.28 -17.51
N LEU A 246 -10.02 1.26 -16.69
CA LEU A 246 -10.73 -0.01 -16.71
C LEU A 246 -12.07 -0.04 -15.99
N GLN A 247 -12.19 0.68 -14.86
CA GLN A 247 -13.51 0.92 -14.28
C GLN A 247 -14.42 1.65 -15.27
N LEU A 248 -13.86 2.58 -16.05
CA LEU A 248 -14.58 3.24 -17.14
C LEU A 248 -14.96 2.24 -18.26
N HIS A 249 -14.05 1.36 -18.67
CA HIS A 249 -14.37 0.31 -19.66
C HIS A 249 -15.42 -0.70 -19.17
N LYS A 250 -15.45 -0.99 -17.87
CA LYS A 250 -16.47 -1.84 -17.24
C LYS A 250 -17.85 -1.16 -17.23
N ILE A 251 -17.89 0.16 -16.99
CA ILE A 251 -19.11 0.97 -17.11
C ILE A 251 -19.60 0.98 -18.57
N ASP A 252 -18.70 1.12 -19.54
CA ASP A 252 -19.02 1.03 -20.96
C ASP A 252 -19.59 -0.33 -21.35
N LEU A 253 -19.09 -1.42 -20.74
CA LEU A 253 -19.64 -2.77 -20.96
C LEU A 253 -21.07 -2.90 -20.41
N GLN A 254 -21.32 -2.37 -19.20
CA GLN A 254 -22.65 -2.35 -18.61
C GLN A 254 -23.62 -1.49 -19.44
N LEU A 255 -23.14 -0.37 -19.99
CA LEU A 255 -23.92 0.48 -20.88
C LEU A 255 -24.33 -0.26 -22.16
N LYS A 256 -23.40 -1.07 -22.73
CA LYS A 256 -23.69 -1.91 -23.91
C LYS A 256 -24.66 -3.05 -23.61
N GLU A 257 -24.66 -3.63 -22.41
CA GLU A 257 -25.69 -4.59 -21.99
C GLU A 257 -27.07 -3.94 -21.94
N VAL A 258 -27.17 -2.76 -21.33
CA VAL A 258 -28.43 -1.99 -21.26
C VAL A 258 -28.95 -1.62 -22.65
N ASP A 259 -28.06 -1.22 -23.56
CA ASP A 259 -28.44 -0.91 -24.95
C ASP A 259 -28.93 -2.14 -25.72
N ALA A 260 -28.34 -3.31 -25.46
CA ALA A 260 -28.78 -4.55 -26.08
C ALA A 260 -30.16 -5.00 -25.55
N GLU A 261 -30.40 -4.88 -24.25
CA GLU A 261 -31.69 -5.16 -23.64
C GLU A 261 -32.78 -4.22 -24.20
N LYS A 262 -32.46 -2.92 -24.33
CA LYS A 262 -33.34 -1.94 -24.96
C LYS A 262 -33.66 -2.27 -26.41
N SER A 263 -32.67 -2.72 -27.18
CA SER A 263 -32.86 -3.15 -28.58
C SER A 263 -33.77 -4.38 -28.69
N TYR A 264 -33.62 -5.35 -27.78
CA TYR A 264 -34.51 -6.50 -27.70
C TYR A 264 -35.96 -6.08 -27.44
N HIS A 265 -36.19 -5.22 -26.44
CA HIS A 265 -37.53 -4.71 -26.14
C HIS A 265 -38.15 -3.93 -27.31
N GLN A 266 -37.36 -3.13 -28.03
CA GLN A 266 -37.82 -2.45 -29.24
C GLN A 266 -38.22 -3.44 -30.35
N HIS A 267 -37.49 -4.53 -30.53
CA HIS A 267 -37.84 -5.54 -31.51
C HIS A 267 -39.13 -6.30 -31.15
N VAL A 268 -39.33 -6.60 -29.87
CA VAL A 268 -40.58 -7.19 -29.36
C VAL A 268 -41.75 -6.25 -29.60
N LEU A 269 -41.61 -4.95 -29.29
CA LEU A 269 -42.61 -3.92 -29.57
C LEU A 269 -43.00 -3.86 -31.06
N ALA A 270 -42.02 -3.80 -31.96
CA ALA A 270 -42.26 -3.78 -33.39
C ALA A 270 -42.99 -5.04 -33.88
N SER A 271 -42.67 -6.20 -33.29
CA SER A 271 -43.36 -7.47 -33.61
C SER A 271 -44.81 -7.46 -33.14
N LEU A 272 -45.07 -6.92 -31.95
CA LEU A 272 -46.42 -6.76 -31.41
C LEU A 272 -47.25 -5.74 -32.20
N GLU A 273 -46.68 -4.62 -32.61
CA GLU A 273 -47.34 -3.62 -33.46
C GLU A 273 -47.72 -4.21 -34.82
N LYS A 274 -46.84 -5.02 -35.41
CA LYS A 274 -47.12 -5.74 -36.66
C LYS A 274 -48.27 -6.72 -36.51
N LEU A 275 -48.24 -7.56 -35.46
CA LEU A 275 -49.31 -8.51 -35.15
C LEU A 275 -50.65 -7.79 -34.90
N HIS A 276 -50.63 -6.65 -34.21
CA HIS A 276 -51.81 -5.84 -33.96
C HIS A 276 -52.39 -5.26 -35.26
N ALA A 277 -51.55 -4.77 -36.17
CA ALA A 277 -51.97 -4.30 -37.48
C ALA A 277 -52.56 -5.43 -38.34
N GLU A 278 -51.93 -6.61 -38.34
CA GLU A 278 -52.44 -7.81 -39.01
C GLU A 278 -53.81 -8.24 -38.45
N MET A 279 -53.98 -8.23 -37.12
CA MET A 279 -55.24 -8.54 -36.45
C MET A 279 -56.35 -7.53 -36.78
N ILE A 280 -56.04 -6.23 -36.90
CA ILE A 280 -57.00 -5.22 -37.33
C ILE A 280 -57.43 -5.47 -38.79
N LEU A 281 -56.48 -5.76 -39.68
CA LEU A 281 -56.78 -6.05 -41.09
C LEU A 281 -57.62 -7.32 -41.25
N GLU A 282 -57.32 -8.37 -40.49
CA GLU A 282 -58.10 -9.61 -40.49
C GLU A 282 -59.50 -9.41 -39.87
N GLY A 283 -59.61 -8.61 -38.81
CA GLY A 283 -60.90 -8.20 -38.23
C GLY A 283 -61.78 -7.43 -39.22
N GLN A 284 -61.19 -6.49 -39.98
CA GLN A 284 -61.88 -5.75 -41.02
C GLN A 284 -62.27 -6.62 -42.23
N MET A 285 -61.44 -7.60 -42.61
CA MET A 285 -61.79 -8.59 -43.64
C MET A 285 -62.95 -9.49 -43.18
N ASN A 286 -62.97 -9.92 -41.92
CA ASN A 286 -64.07 -10.73 -41.38
C ASN A 286 -65.37 -9.94 -41.20
N GLU A 287 -65.32 -8.66 -40.80
CA GLU A 287 -66.49 -7.79 -40.80
C GLU A 287 -67.02 -7.52 -42.23
N SER A 288 -66.12 -7.36 -43.21
CA SER A 288 -66.47 -7.27 -44.63
C SER A 288 -67.11 -8.56 -45.17
N LEU A 289 -66.60 -9.73 -44.77
CA LEU A 289 -67.18 -11.03 -45.16
C LEU A 289 -68.54 -11.26 -44.49
N ASN A 290 -68.70 -10.85 -43.23
CA ASN A 290 -69.96 -10.90 -42.51
C ASN A 290 -70.98 -9.89 -43.07
N SER A 291 -70.55 -8.69 -43.53
CA SER A 291 -71.43 -7.73 -44.20
C SER A 291 -71.85 -8.19 -45.59
N VAL A 292 -70.97 -8.88 -46.33
CA VAL A 292 -71.29 -9.51 -47.63
C VAL A 292 -72.24 -10.71 -47.46
N THR A 293 -72.13 -11.45 -46.35
CA THR A 293 -73.05 -12.54 -46.03
C THR A 293 -74.43 -12.01 -45.62
N LEU A 294 -74.49 -10.95 -44.80
CA LEU A 294 -75.72 -10.24 -44.45
C LEU A 294 -76.39 -9.55 -45.65
N GLN A 295 -75.64 -8.99 -46.60
CA GLN A 295 -76.22 -8.42 -47.82
C GLN A 295 -76.77 -9.48 -48.80
N ARG A 296 -76.32 -10.73 -48.73
CA ARG A 296 -76.84 -11.82 -49.56
C ARG A 296 -78.13 -12.42 -49.02
N GLU A 297 -78.32 -12.43 -47.70
CA GLU A 297 -79.55 -12.95 -47.06
C GLU A 297 -80.69 -11.92 -46.99
N VAL A 298 -80.39 -10.62 -46.98
CA VAL A 298 -81.43 -9.55 -46.88
C VAL A 298 -82.19 -9.32 -48.20
N ASN A 299 -81.72 -9.81 -49.35
CA ASN A 299 -82.38 -9.61 -50.65
C ASN A 299 -83.53 -10.60 -50.98
N VAL A 300 -83.92 -11.50 -50.07
CA VAL A 300 -84.97 -12.50 -50.36
C VAL A 300 -86.22 -12.41 -49.45
N ALA A 301 -86.23 -11.62 -48.37
CA ALA A 301 -87.39 -11.63 -47.48
C ALA A 301 -87.77 -10.24 -46.94
N SER A 302 -88.43 -9.43 -47.78
CA SER A 302 -89.30 -8.36 -47.28
C SER A 302 -90.75 -8.63 -47.70
N ALA A 303 -91.50 -9.28 -46.81
CA ALA A 303 -92.96 -9.15 -46.77
C ALA A 303 -93.50 -9.50 -45.38
N HIS A 304 -94.21 -8.52 -44.81
CA HIS A 304 -95.23 -8.58 -43.77
C HIS A 304 -94.88 -8.58 -42.26
N ASP A 305 -95.30 -7.45 -41.66
CA ASP A 305 -96.22 -7.26 -40.52
C ASP A 305 -95.83 -7.51 -39.05
N ASN A 306 -95.87 -6.38 -38.32
CA ASN A 306 -96.63 -6.09 -37.09
C ASN A 306 -96.71 -7.15 -35.97
N PHE A 307 -96.24 -6.81 -34.75
CA PHE A 307 -97.07 -6.31 -33.63
C PHE A 307 -96.35 -6.41 -32.27
N SER A 308 -96.21 -5.26 -31.61
CA SER A 308 -96.20 -4.91 -30.17
C SER A 308 -95.69 -5.86 -29.06
N SER A 309 -94.89 -5.24 -28.16
CA SER A 309 -95.22 -4.96 -26.75
C SER A 309 -94.41 -5.65 -25.62
N ASN A 310 -93.67 -4.77 -24.93
CA ASN A 310 -93.57 -4.57 -23.48
C ASN A 310 -92.54 -5.30 -22.59
N LYS A 311 -91.72 -4.43 -21.95
CA LYS A 311 -91.61 -4.22 -20.46
C LYS A 311 -90.74 -5.25 -19.70
N SER A 312 -89.83 -4.94 -18.76
CA SER A 312 -89.39 -3.75 -18.00
C SER A 312 -88.17 -4.10 -17.13
N GLU A 313 -87.33 -3.08 -16.81
CA GLU A 313 -86.72 -2.73 -15.50
C GLU A 313 -85.85 -3.76 -14.72
N ALA A 314 -84.82 -3.41 -13.93
CA ALA A 314 -84.11 -2.18 -13.58
C ALA A 314 -82.85 -2.52 -12.73
N GLN A 315 -81.87 -1.60 -12.77
CA GLN A 315 -80.96 -1.10 -11.71
C GLN A 315 -80.20 -1.99 -10.69
N GLY A 316 -78.97 -1.53 -10.39
CA GLY A 316 -78.27 -1.69 -9.09
C GLY A 316 -76.80 -2.06 -9.25
N SER A 317 -75.85 -1.12 -9.37
CA SER A 317 -75.07 -0.46 -8.30
C SER A 317 -73.93 -1.30 -7.67
N ASN A 318 -72.71 -0.75 -7.76
CA ASN A 318 -71.56 -0.82 -6.83
C ASN A 318 -70.98 -2.20 -6.44
N GLN A 319 -69.66 -2.37 -6.56
CA GLN A 319 -68.71 -2.20 -5.44
C GLN A 319 -67.27 -2.58 -5.88
N SER A 320 -66.31 -1.93 -5.23
CA SER A 320 -64.86 -2.17 -5.25
C SER A 320 -64.48 -3.63 -4.96
N ASP A 321 -63.32 -4.07 -5.44
CA ASP A 321 -62.21 -4.38 -4.53
C ASP A 321 -60.87 -4.66 -5.24
N VAL A 322 -59.85 -4.16 -4.57
CA VAL A 322 -58.41 -4.25 -4.79
C VAL A 322 -57.92 -5.67 -4.50
N PHE A 323 -57.05 -6.24 -5.34
CA PHE A 323 -56.07 -7.23 -4.87
C PHE A 323 -54.71 -7.11 -5.57
N PHE A 324 -53.72 -6.77 -4.74
CA PHE A 324 -52.28 -7.01 -4.90
C PHE A 324 -52.02 -8.53 -4.88
N ILE A 325 -51.14 -9.04 -5.75
CA ILE A 325 -50.39 -10.28 -5.49
C ILE A 325 -48.94 -10.10 -5.93
N ALA A 326 -48.07 -10.64 -5.07
CA ALA A 326 -46.61 -10.63 -5.01
C ALA A 326 -45.88 -11.22 -6.23
#